data_AF-A0A0G1AT01-F1
#
_entry.id   AF-A0A0G1AT01-F1
#
_cell.length_a   1.000
_cell.length_b   1.000
_cell.length_c   1.000
_cell.angle_alpha   90.00
_cell.angle_beta   90.00
_cell.angle_gamma   90.00
#
_symmetry.space_group_name_H-M   'P 1'
#
loop_
_entity.id
_entity.type
_entity.pdbx_description
1 polymer ?
#
loop_
_entity_poly.entity_id
_entity_poly.type
_entity_poly.pdbx_seq_one_letter_code
_entity_poly.pdbx_strand_id
1 'polypeptide(L)'
;MPIEVRRKEKEPVGSLLRRFPRRVQQSGVLINARKSRFYKKKKTKRLIKSSALRREQLRAQRKEMIKMGLLEEGQLIPKEQIKIIKK
;
A
#
# COMPACT_ATOMS: atom_id res chain seq x y z
N MET A 1 -4.30 21.14 0.58
CA MET A 1 -4.66 21.88 1.80
C MET A 1 -3.53 21.75 2.80
N PRO A 2 -3.15 22.83 3.50
CA PRO A 2 -2.18 22.75 4.59
C PRO A 2 -2.73 21.85 5.71
N ILE A 3 -1.85 21.12 6.38
CA ILE A 3 -2.20 20.32 7.55
C ILE A 3 -1.97 21.21 8.78
N GLU A 4 -3.06 21.72 9.34
CA GLU A 4 -3.03 22.52 10.57
C GLU A 4 -3.57 21.72 11.76
N VAL A 5 -2.98 21.95 12.94
CA VAL A 5 -3.48 21.44 14.22
C VAL A 5 -3.44 22.59 15.22
N ARG A 6 -4.62 23.06 15.64
CA ARG A 6 -4.75 24.10 16.66
C ARG A 6 -4.85 23.49 18.06
N ARG A 7 -4.32 24.21 19.05
CA ARG A 7 -4.40 23.84 20.46
C ARG A 7 -5.84 23.90 20.93
N LYS A 8 -6.29 22.88 21.65
CA LYS A 8 -7.61 22.89 22.30
C LYS A 8 -7.52 23.52 23.69
N GLU A 9 -8.64 24.00 24.22
CA GLU A 9 -8.69 24.50 25.59
C GLU A 9 -8.24 23.43 26.59
N LYS A 10 -7.44 23.85 27.59
CA LYS A 10 -6.84 22.98 28.61
C LYS A 10 -5.98 21.81 28.08
N GLU A 11 -5.56 21.85 26.81
CA GLU A 11 -4.69 20.80 26.27
C GLU A 11 -3.21 21.00 26.69
N PRO A 12 -2.55 19.94 27.21
CA PRO A 12 -1.11 19.97 27.44
C PRO A 12 -0.34 19.94 26.12
N VAL A 13 0.78 20.68 26.06
CA VAL A 13 1.59 20.83 24.83
C VAL A 13 2.01 19.48 24.23
N GLY A 14 2.34 18.50 25.07
CA GLY A 14 2.69 17.15 24.60
C GLY A 14 1.56 16.42 23.85
N SER A 15 0.30 16.69 24.19
CA SER A 15 -0.85 16.13 23.45
C SER A 15 -0.96 16.74 22.06
N LEU A 16 -0.80 18.07 21.96
CA LEU A 16 -0.78 18.78 20.68
C LEU A 16 0.33 18.23 19.76
N LEU A 17 1.53 18.05 20.30
CA LEU A 17 2.68 17.50 19.58
C LEU A 17 2.46 16.06 19.11
N ARG A 18 1.65 15.25 19.80
CA ARG A 18 1.30 13.89 19.33
C ARG A 18 0.23 13.91 18.25
N ARG A 19 -0.73 14.84 18.31
CA ARG A 19 -1.80 14.97 17.29
C ARG A 19 -1.25 15.38 15.94
N PHE A 20 -0.24 16.25 15.90
CA PHE A 20 0.33 16.75 14.65
C PHE A 20 0.90 15.64 13.75
N PRO A 21 1.85 14.79 14.20
CA PRO A 21 2.36 13.66 13.41
C PRO A 21 1.26 12.70 12.98
N ARG A 22 0.27 12.40 13.84
CA ARG A 22 -0.86 11.54 13.49
C ARG A 22 -1.68 12.15 12.35
N ARG A 23 -1.93 13.46 12.38
CA ARG A 23 -2.64 14.17 11.31
C ARG A 23 -1.84 14.18 10.01
N VAL A 24 -0.51 14.39 10.09
CA VAL A 24 0.40 14.32 8.94
C VAL A 24 0.41 12.92 8.33
N GLN A 25 0.44 11.86 9.14
CA GLN A 25 0.37 10.48 8.67
C GLN A 25 -0.97 10.18 7.99
N GLN A 26 -2.09 10.52 8.63
CA GLN A 26 -3.43 10.32 8.07
C GLN A 26 -3.65 11.09 6.76
N SER A 27 -3.07 12.28 6.64
CA SER A 27 -3.16 13.07 5.40
C SER A 27 -2.44 12.43 4.21
N GLY A 28 -1.52 11.49 4.45
CA GLY A 28 -0.71 10.87 3.41
C GLY A 28 0.26 11.82 2.70
N VAL A 29 0.43 13.07 3.15
CA VAL A 29 1.26 14.08 2.47
C VAL A 29 2.70 13.60 2.25
N LEU A 30 3.27 12.91 3.24
CA LEU A 30 4.62 12.34 3.15
C LEU A 30 4.70 11.21 2.13
N ILE A 31 3.67 10.36 2.05
CA ILE A 31 3.61 9.25 1.09
C ILE A 31 3.53 9.82 -0.33
N ASN A 32 2.68 10.83 -0.53
CA ASN A 32 2.52 11.51 -1.82
C ASN A 32 3.82 12.20 -2.23
N ALA A 33 4.43 12.98 -1.34
CA ALA A 33 5.71 13.65 -1.60
C ALA A 33 6.83 12.66 -1.95
N ARG A 34 6.93 11.53 -1.23
CA ARG A 34 7.89 10.46 -1.55
C ARG A 34 7.57 9.80 -2.90
N LYS A 35 6.29 9.60 -3.23
CA LYS A 35 5.85 8.95 -4.47
C LYS A 35 6.13 9.82 -5.71
N SER A 36 5.99 11.14 -5.58
CA SER A 36 6.18 12.14 -6.64
C SER A 36 7.57 12.75 -6.70
N ARG A 37 8.47 12.38 -5.77
CA ARG A 37 9.87 12.87 -5.73
C ARG A 37 10.60 12.76 -7.07
N PHE A 38 10.31 11.70 -7.83
CA PHE A 38 10.93 11.44 -9.13
C PHE A 38 9.86 11.24 -10.21
N TYR A 39 10.17 11.70 -11.42
CA TYR A 39 9.32 11.47 -12.58
C TYR A 39 9.20 9.97 -12.88
N LYS A 40 7.98 9.51 -13.15
CA LYS A 40 7.68 8.14 -13.55
C LYS A 40 7.03 8.17 -14.93
N LYS A 41 7.70 7.58 -15.92
CA LYS A 41 7.15 7.40 -17.27
C LYS A 41 5.84 6.62 -17.20
N LYS A 42 4.86 6.99 -18.03
CA LYS A 42 3.61 6.23 -18.18
C LYS A 42 3.92 4.82 -18.66
N LYS A 43 3.26 3.82 -18.07
CA LYS A 43 3.42 2.43 -18.49
C LYS A 43 2.92 2.24 -19.93
N THR A 44 3.67 1.47 -20.72
CA THR A 44 3.22 1.05 -22.06
C THR A 44 2.07 0.06 -21.98
N LYS A 45 1.30 -0.12 -23.06
CA LYS A 45 0.20 -1.10 -23.12
C LYS A 45 0.66 -2.52 -22.72
N ARG A 46 1.86 -2.93 -23.17
CA ARG A 46 2.48 -4.22 -22.82
C ARG A 46 2.73 -4.35 -21.32
N LEU A 47 3.29 -3.32 -20.67
CA LEU A 47 3.55 -3.32 -19.23
C LEU A 47 2.28 -3.33 -18.39
N ILE A 48 1.21 -2.68 -18.88
CA ILE A 48 -0.10 -2.72 -18.24
C ILE A 48 -0.68 -4.13 -18.32
N LYS A 49 -0.65 -4.76 -19.52
CA LYS A 49 -1.13 -6.12 -19.74
C LYS A 49 -0.37 -7.15 -18.90
N SER A 50 0.96 -7.11 -18.89
CA SER A 50 1.77 -8.04 -18.10
C SER A 50 1.50 -7.89 -16.60
N SER A 51 1.35 -6.66 -16.11
CA SER A 51 0.98 -6.41 -14.72
C SER A 51 -0.43 -6.92 -14.38
N ALA A 52 -1.38 -6.85 -15.31
CA ALA A 52 -2.74 -7.36 -15.11
C ALA A 52 -2.76 -8.90 -15.06
N LEU A 53 -2.10 -9.56 -16.01
CA LEU A 53 -1.98 -11.02 -16.05
C LEU A 53 -1.30 -11.56 -14.78
N ARG A 54 -0.23 -10.90 -14.32
CA ARG A 54 0.44 -11.29 -13.05
C ARG A 54 -0.50 -11.20 -11.85
N ARG A 55 -1.35 -10.16 -11.77
CA ARG A 55 -2.33 -10.03 -10.67
C ARG A 55 -3.36 -11.15 -10.72
N GLU A 56 -3.80 -11.53 -11.90
CA GLU A 56 -4.76 -12.62 -12.08
C GLU A 56 -4.15 -13.97 -11.66
N GLN A 57 -2.93 -14.28 -12.12
CA GLN A 57 -2.20 -15.48 -11.71
C GLN A 57 -2.03 -15.57 -10.19
N LEU A 58 -1.63 -14.48 -9.54
CA LEU A 58 -1.49 -14.44 -8.07
C LEU A 58 -2.84 -14.64 -7.36
N ARG A 59 -3.94 -14.11 -7.91
CA ARG A 59 -5.27 -14.33 -7.35
C ARG A 59 -5.71 -15.79 -7.47
N ALA A 60 -5.44 -16.43 -8.62
CA ALA A 60 -5.73 -17.84 -8.82
C ALA A 60 -4.94 -18.72 -7.85
N GLN A 61 -3.62 -18.52 -7.77
CA GLN A 61 -2.75 -19.25 -6.82
C GLN A 61 -3.20 -19.08 -5.37
N ARG A 62 -3.58 -17.86 -4.98
CA ARG A 62 -4.09 -17.61 -3.63
C ARG A 62 -5.34 -18.44 -3.34
N LYS A 63 -6.30 -18.47 -4.27
CA LYS A 63 -7.54 -19.24 -4.12
C LYS A 63 -7.26 -20.73 -3.99
N GLU A 64 -6.33 -21.26 -4.79
CA GLU A 64 -5.92 -22.66 -4.71
C GLU A 64 -5.25 -22.98 -3.38
N MET A 65 -4.32 -22.14 -2.91
CA MET A 65 -3.65 -22.33 -1.62
C MET A 65 -4.61 -22.24 -0.43
N ILE A 66 -5.57 -21.32 -0.46
CA ILE A 66 -6.64 -21.25 0.53
C ILE A 66 -7.48 -22.53 0.50
N LYS A 67 -7.86 -23.01 -0.69
CA LYS A 67 -8.62 -24.27 -0.85
C LYS A 67 -7.86 -25.48 -0.30
N MET A 68 -6.53 -25.48 -0.42
CA MET A 68 -5.65 -26.51 0.11
C MET A 68 -5.37 -26.37 1.62
N GLY A 69 -5.89 -25.33 2.29
CA GLY A 69 -5.62 -25.07 3.71
C GLY A 69 -4.20 -24.57 4.00
N LEU A 70 -3.45 -24.16 2.98
CA LEU A 70 -2.07 -23.68 3.11
C LEU A 70 -1.99 -22.19 3.47
N LEU A 71 -3.10 -21.46 3.33
CA LEU A 71 -3.19 -20.03 3.61
C LEU A 71 -4.55 -19.68 4.20
N GLU A 72 -4.54 -18.83 5.23
CA GLU A 72 -5.74 -18.25 5.79
C GLU A 72 -6.22 -17.02 5.00
N GLU A 73 -7.52 -16.72 5.09
CA GLU A 73 -8.07 -15.50 4.52
C GLU A 73 -7.37 -14.27 5.12
N GLY A 74 -6.72 -13.48 4.27
CA GLY A 74 -5.97 -12.29 4.69
C GLY A 74 -4.45 -12.47 4.69
N GLN A 75 -3.93 -13.70 4.70
CA GLN A 75 -2.49 -13.94 4.63
C GLN A 75 -1.95 -13.69 3.21
N LEU A 76 -0.69 -13.24 3.15
CA LEU A 76 0.04 -13.06 1.89
C LEU A 76 0.69 -14.38 1.47
N ILE A 77 0.73 -14.65 0.17
CA ILE A 77 1.49 -15.78 -0.37
C ILE A 77 2.99 -15.53 -0.08
N PRO A 78 3.70 -16.47 0.57
CA PRO A 78 5.15 -16.40 0.73
C PRO A 78 5.84 -16.24 -0.61
N LYS A 79 6.89 -15.42 -0.69
CA LYS A 79 7.53 -15.07 -1.97
C LYS A 79 8.12 -16.29 -2.67
N GLU A 80 8.53 -17.27 -1.89
CA GLU A 80 9.16 -18.53 -2.27
C GLU A 80 8.16 -19.44 -3.01
N GLN A 81 6.87 -19.32 -2.70
CA GLN A 81 5.80 -20.15 -3.26
C GLN A 81 5.14 -19.54 -4.50
N ILE A 82 5.54 -18.32 -4.90
CA ILE A 82 4.97 -17.65 -6.08
C ILE A 82 5.47 -18.35 -7.35
N LYS A 83 4.59 -19.15 -7.97
CA LYS A 83 4.88 -19.80 -9.25
C LYS A 83 4.66 -18.80 -10.38
N ILE A 84 5.74 -18.21 -10.92
CA ILE A 84 5.61 -17.33 -12.08
C ILE A 84 5.53 -18.20 -13.34
N ILE A 85 4.34 -18.34 -13.92
CA ILE A 85 4.19 -18.94 -15.24
C ILE A 85 4.73 -17.93 -16.25
N LYS A 86 5.97 -18.15 -16.72
CA LYS A 86 6.49 -17.48 -17.92
C LYS A 86 5.70 -18.03 -19.11
N LYS A 87 4.98 -17.15 -19.79
CA LYS A 87 4.36 -17.43 -21.08
C LYS A 87 5.17 -16.76 -22.17
#